data_AF-A0AAD4KWU8-F1
#
_entry.id   AF-A0AAD4KWU8-F1
#
_cell.length_a   1.000
_cell.length_b   1.000
_cell.length_c   1.000
_cell.angle_alpha   90.00
_cell.angle_beta   90.00
_cell.angle_gamma   90.00
#
_symmetry.space_group_name_H-M   'P 1'
#
loop_
_entity.id
_entity.type
_entity.pdbx_description
1 polymer ?
#
loop_
_entity_poly.entity_id
_entity_poly.type
_entity_poly.pdbx_seq_one_letter_code
_entity_poly.pdbx_strand_id
1 'polypeptide(L)'
;MAASVNKTTKNLNGTWILPRNQNKELSDSADPGLQIQDIGYFIRSIICVVPITIEVKQYEGLPKLSSTVSGLVIHIDIDQRATSVSPSEELRCLGNLPRNHSDWLFGNVKEQTCRISFEEINDEFLKSSWLVEEYGKSLIRSYTISEDKGWQVYLTAGTW
;
A
#
# COMPACT_ATOMS: atom_id res chain seq x y z
N MET A 1 0.74 1.46 12.31
CA MET A 1 -0.35 2.47 12.27
C MET A 1 -1.53 1.93 13.04
N ALA A 2 -2.25 2.76 13.80
CA ALA A 2 -3.51 2.35 14.43
C ALA A 2 -4.69 2.87 13.60
N ALA A 3 -5.54 1.96 13.13
CA ALA A 3 -6.79 2.31 12.49
C ALA A 3 -7.91 2.44 13.53
N SER A 4 -8.85 3.36 13.28
CA SER A 4 -10.08 3.41 14.07
C SER A 4 -10.86 2.10 13.86
N VAL A 5 -11.54 1.62 14.92
CA VAL A 5 -12.33 0.37 14.92
C VAL A 5 -13.38 0.31 13.79
N ASN A 6 -13.77 1.46 13.24
CA ASN A 6 -14.74 1.57 12.14
C ASN A 6 -14.12 1.45 10.73
N LYS A 7 -12.79 1.27 10.60
CA LYS A 7 -12.10 1.16 9.32
C LYS A 7 -12.00 -0.31 8.91
N THR A 8 -12.45 -0.59 7.69
CA THR A 8 -12.43 -1.93 7.10
C THR A 8 -11.72 -1.88 5.75
N THR A 9 -11.34 -3.01 5.17
CA THR A 9 -10.76 -3.05 3.82
C THR A 9 -11.76 -2.59 2.73
N LYS A 10 -13.05 -2.54 3.08
CA LYS A 10 -14.11 -1.94 2.24
C LYS A 10 -14.14 -0.41 2.31
N ASN A 11 -13.57 0.18 3.37
CA ASN A 11 -13.54 1.64 3.56
C ASN A 11 -12.25 2.11 4.23
N LEU A 12 -11.23 2.33 3.41
CA LEU A 12 -9.93 2.89 3.79
C LEU A 12 -9.89 4.43 3.76
N ASN A 13 -10.99 5.07 3.35
CA ASN A 13 -11.05 6.53 3.18
C ASN A 13 -10.61 7.26 4.44
N GLY A 14 -9.74 8.26 4.30
CA GLY A 14 -9.38 9.15 5.41
C GLY A 14 -7.93 9.60 5.38
N THR A 15 -7.58 10.37 6.40
CA THR A 15 -6.22 10.86 6.61
C THR A 15 -5.56 10.08 7.73
N TRP A 16 -4.39 9.55 7.44
CA TRP A 16 -3.58 8.71 8.30
C TRP A 16 -2.28 9.43 8.59
N ILE A 17 -1.87 9.47 9.84
CA ILE A 17 -0.61 10.07 10.24
C ILE A 17 0.27 8.95 10.78
N LEU A 18 1.47 8.82 10.22
CA LEU A 18 2.54 7.97 10.69
C LEU A 18 3.49 8.80 11.57
N PRO A 19 3.29 8.84 12.90
CA PRO A 19 4.22 9.53 13.80
C PRO A 19 5.53 8.74 13.91
N ARG A 20 6.65 9.32 13.49
CA ARG A 20 7.98 8.67 13.57
C ARG A 20 8.73 8.91 14.87
N ASN A 21 8.42 9.99 15.59
CA ASN A 21 9.24 10.45 16.74
C ASN A 21 8.63 10.21 18.13
N GLN A 22 7.46 9.57 18.26
CA GLN A 22 6.83 9.36 19.58
C GLN A 22 6.17 8.00 19.82
N ASN A 23 6.00 7.15 18.79
CA ASN A 23 5.35 5.83 18.94
C ASN A 23 6.06 4.75 18.11
N LYS A 24 7.29 4.39 18.52
CA LYS A 24 7.97 3.19 18.00
C LYS A 24 7.19 1.89 18.29
N GLU A 25 6.20 1.93 19.18
CA GLU A 25 5.40 0.77 19.58
C GLU A 25 4.40 0.29 18.51
N LEU A 26 4.01 1.14 17.55
CA LEU A 26 2.92 0.84 16.60
C LEU A 26 3.40 0.55 15.17
N SER A 27 4.70 0.62 14.91
CA SER A 27 5.29 0.35 13.59
C SER A 27 6.78 0.07 13.70
N ASP A 28 7.23 -0.99 13.04
CA ASP A 28 8.63 -1.28 12.84
C ASP A 28 9.32 -0.24 11.94
N SER A 29 10.66 -0.25 11.95
CA SER A 29 11.47 0.61 11.10
C SER A 29 11.26 0.28 9.62
N ALA A 30 11.15 1.31 8.77
CA ALA A 30 11.08 1.13 7.31
C ALA A 30 12.47 1.00 6.65
N ASP A 31 13.56 1.27 7.40
CA ASP A 31 14.91 1.32 6.85
C ASP A 31 15.36 0.00 6.18
N PRO A 32 15.12 -1.20 6.76
CA PRO A 32 15.51 -2.45 6.11
C PRO A 32 14.83 -2.65 4.75
N GLY A 33 13.53 -2.34 4.66
CA GLY A 33 12.78 -2.42 3.41
C GLY A 33 13.30 -1.46 2.36
N LEU A 34 13.50 -0.18 2.74
CA LEU A 34 14.04 0.84 1.84
C LEU A 34 15.48 0.53 1.41
N GLN A 35 16.28 -0.10 2.26
CA GLN A 35 17.64 -0.53 1.92
C GLN A 35 17.61 -1.65 0.86
N ILE A 36 16.73 -2.64 1.00
CA ILE A 36 16.54 -3.71 0.00
C ILE A 36 16.07 -3.13 -1.35
N GLN A 37 15.30 -2.05 -1.32
CA GLN A 37 14.86 -1.30 -2.50
C GLN A 37 15.92 -0.34 -3.07
N ASP A 38 17.15 -0.43 -2.59
CA ASP A 38 18.30 0.37 -3.03
C ASP A 38 18.07 1.89 -2.91
N ILE A 39 17.34 2.32 -1.87
CA ILE A 39 17.17 3.73 -1.54
C ILE A 39 18.41 4.22 -0.78
N GLY A 40 19.00 5.35 -1.17
CA GLY A 40 20.22 5.88 -0.53
C GLY A 40 20.04 6.25 0.96
N TYR A 41 21.10 6.05 1.76
CA TYR A 41 21.07 6.22 3.23
C TYR A 41 20.50 7.55 3.71
N PHE A 42 20.81 8.66 3.04
CA PHE A 42 20.33 9.99 3.41
C PHE A 42 18.80 10.09 3.32
N ILE A 43 18.21 9.61 2.22
CA ILE A 43 16.76 9.59 2.01
C ILE A 43 16.09 8.65 3.03
N ARG A 44 16.66 7.45 3.25
CA ARG A 44 16.13 6.51 4.25
C ARG A 44 16.13 7.11 5.65
N SER A 45 17.19 7.83 6.01
CA SER A 45 17.33 8.49 7.31
C SER A 45 16.25 9.55 7.52
N ILE A 46 15.99 10.38 6.50
CA ILE A 46 14.93 11.39 6.55
C ILE A 46 13.56 10.72 6.72
N ILE A 47 13.22 9.73 5.88
CA ILE A 47 11.95 8.99 5.94
C ILE A 47 11.75 8.29 7.30
N CYS A 48 12.83 7.94 7.99
CA CYS A 48 12.76 7.31 9.31
C CYS A 48 12.42 8.27 10.44
N VAL A 49 12.64 9.58 10.29
CA VAL A 49 12.45 10.57 11.35
C VAL A 49 11.30 11.54 11.12
N VAL A 50 10.89 11.76 9.86
CA VAL A 50 9.81 12.70 9.54
C VAL A 50 8.44 12.03 9.65
N PRO A 51 7.42 12.70 10.23
CA PRO A 51 6.06 12.20 10.18
C PRO A 51 5.55 12.21 8.73
N ILE A 52 4.82 11.15 8.36
CA ILE A 52 4.23 11.00 7.03
C ILE A 52 2.71 11.08 7.17
N THR A 53 2.09 11.98 6.40
CA THR A 53 0.64 12.06 6.26
C THR A 53 0.24 11.32 4.98
N ILE A 54 -0.70 10.40 5.11
CA ILE A 54 -1.25 9.61 4.00
C ILE A 54 -2.74 9.92 3.90
N GLU A 55 -3.19 10.45 2.77
CA GLU A 55 -4.60 10.64 2.46
C GLU A 55 -5.04 9.53 1.51
N VAL A 56 -6.06 8.77 1.89
CA VAL A 56 -6.60 7.66 1.10
C VAL A 56 -8.00 7.98 0.63
N LYS A 57 -8.24 7.83 -0.67
CA LYS A 57 -9.55 7.95 -1.32
C LYS A 57 -9.90 6.63 -2.01
N GLN A 58 -10.96 5.99 -1.55
CA GLN A 58 -11.50 4.75 -2.07
C GLN A 58 -12.90 4.99 -2.65
N TYR A 59 -13.07 4.70 -3.94
CA TYR A 59 -14.31 4.94 -4.67
C TYR A 59 -14.51 3.91 -5.79
N GLU A 60 -15.74 3.76 -6.24
CA GLU A 60 -16.08 2.97 -7.42
C GLU A 60 -16.02 3.85 -8.67
N GLY A 61 -15.42 3.32 -9.73
CA GLY A 61 -15.30 4.03 -11.00
C GLY A 61 -15.03 3.09 -12.14
N LEU A 62 -15.10 3.58 -13.38
CA LEU A 62 -14.70 2.80 -14.53
C LEU A 62 -13.19 2.51 -14.47
N PRO A 63 -12.72 1.38 -15.02
CA PRO A 63 -11.29 1.11 -15.11
C PRO A 63 -10.59 2.21 -15.91
N LYS A 64 -9.46 2.72 -15.39
CA LYS A 64 -8.69 3.82 -16.02
C LYS A 64 -7.78 3.34 -17.16
N LEU A 65 -7.59 2.03 -17.32
CA LEU A 65 -6.81 1.41 -18.39
C LEU A 65 -7.73 0.62 -19.32
N SER A 66 -7.28 0.39 -20.57
CA SER A 66 -7.94 -0.52 -21.52
C SER A 66 -7.93 -1.93 -20.94
N SER A 67 -8.91 -2.18 -20.09
CA SER A 67 -9.08 -3.41 -19.35
C SER A 67 -10.24 -4.17 -19.95
N THR A 68 -10.05 -5.47 -20.14
CA THR A 68 -11.13 -6.41 -20.52
C THR A 68 -12.22 -6.51 -19.43
N VAL A 69 -12.02 -5.86 -18.28
CA VAL A 69 -12.98 -5.80 -17.17
C VAL A 69 -14.10 -4.82 -17.54
N SER A 70 -15.29 -5.36 -17.75
CA SER A 70 -16.52 -4.58 -17.94
C SER A 70 -17.18 -4.34 -16.57
N GLY A 71 -17.53 -3.09 -16.26
CA GLY A 71 -18.19 -2.71 -15.01
C GLY A 71 -17.38 -1.76 -14.12
N LEU A 72 -17.93 -1.40 -12.96
CA LEU A 72 -17.25 -0.57 -11.96
C LEU A 72 -16.19 -1.38 -11.23
N VAL A 73 -15.03 -0.76 -11.03
CA VAL A 73 -13.92 -1.29 -10.22
C VAL A 73 -13.62 -0.32 -9.08
N ILE A 74 -13.07 -0.85 -8.00
CA ILE A 74 -12.70 -0.02 -6.85
C ILE A 74 -11.31 0.56 -7.09
N HIS A 75 -11.22 1.88 -7.03
CA HIS A 75 -10.00 2.65 -7.05
C HIS A 75 -9.59 2.98 -5.61
N ILE A 76 -8.28 2.97 -5.35
CA ILE A 76 -7.70 3.43 -4.09
C ILE A 76 -6.58 4.38 -4.48
N ASP A 77 -6.85 5.68 -4.34
CA ASP A 77 -5.89 6.74 -4.58
C ASP A 77 -5.25 7.13 -3.24
N ILE A 78 -3.92 7.15 -3.20
CA ILE A 78 -3.13 7.35 -1.97
C ILE A 78 -2.17 8.50 -2.20
N ASP A 79 -2.39 9.60 -1.50
CA ASP A 79 -1.51 10.77 -1.49
C ASP A 79 -0.64 10.75 -0.25
N GLN A 80 0.68 10.77 -0.41
CA GLN A 80 1.65 10.78 0.68
C GLN A 80 2.41 12.10 0.72
N ARG A 81 2.45 12.72 1.91
CA ARG A 81 3.14 13.99 2.14
C ARG A 81 3.94 13.93 3.42
N ALA A 82 5.17 14.44 3.37
CA ALA A 82 6.02 14.62 4.53
C ALA A 82 6.80 15.92 4.40
N THR A 83 7.14 16.54 5.54
CA THR A 83 7.94 17.76 5.54
C THR A 83 9.31 17.49 4.93
N SER A 84 9.76 18.36 4.02
CA SER A 84 11.07 18.30 3.37
C SER A 84 11.32 17.06 2.49
N VAL A 85 10.26 16.36 2.08
CA VAL A 85 10.31 15.24 1.16
C VAL A 85 9.30 15.50 0.04
N SER A 86 9.65 15.17 -1.20
CA SER A 86 8.73 15.30 -2.32
C SER A 86 7.47 14.46 -2.10
N PRO A 87 6.27 14.98 -2.43
CA PRO A 87 5.04 14.21 -2.30
C PRO A 87 5.08 13.01 -3.26
N SER A 88 4.34 11.96 -2.91
CA SER A 88 4.15 10.77 -3.74
C SER A 88 2.66 10.48 -3.87
N GLU A 89 2.24 9.97 -5.02
CA GLU A 89 0.86 9.56 -5.28
C GLU A 89 0.87 8.11 -5.78
N GLU A 90 0.05 7.25 -5.21
CA GLU A 90 -0.11 5.87 -5.65
C GLU A 90 -1.57 5.61 -6.02
N LEU A 91 -1.81 5.16 -7.25
CA LEU A 91 -3.14 5.05 -7.84
C LEU A 91 -3.47 3.58 -8.14
N ARG A 92 -4.10 2.92 -7.16
CA ARG A 92 -4.41 1.49 -7.23
C ARG A 92 -5.79 1.23 -7.81
N CYS A 93 -5.93 0.08 -8.45
CA CYS A 93 -7.21 -0.40 -8.96
C CYS A 93 -7.37 -1.89 -8.64
N LEU A 94 -8.46 -2.25 -7.96
CA LEU A 94 -8.77 -3.63 -7.55
C LEU A 94 -9.33 -4.48 -8.71
N GLY A 95 -8.71 -4.37 -9.88
CA GLY A 95 -9.06 -5.13 -11.09
C GLY A 95 -8.09 -6.27 -11.41
N ASN A 96 -7.03 -6.44 -10.60
CA ASN A 96 -5.92 -7.37 -10.88
C ASN A 96 -5.26 -7.09 -12.25
N LEU A 97 -5.09 -5.82 -12.60
CA LEU A 97 -4.47 -5.41 -13.85
C LEU A 97 -3.14 -4.72 -13.57
N PRO A 98 -2.06 -5.10 -14.27
CA PRO A 98 -0.79 -4.45 -14.09
C PRO A 98 -0.83 -3.02 -14.62
N ARG A 99 -0.20 -2.10 -13.89
CA ARG A 99 -0.11 -0.69 -14.22
C ARG A 99 1.32 -0.20 -14.00
N ASN A 100 1.78 0.63 -14.93
CA ASN A 100 3.04 1.33 -14.75
C ASN A 100 2.83 2.56 -13.88
N HIS A 101 3.73 2.75 -12.93
CA HIS A 101 3.81 3.89 -12.05
C HIS A 101 5.27 4.36 -12.01
N SER A 102 5.46 5.67 -11.87
CA SER A 102 6.78 6.26 -11.78
C SER A 102 6.75 7.29 -10.66
N ASP A 103 7.67 7.17 -9.73
CA ASP A 103 7.83 8.12 -8.64
C ASP A 103 9.30 8.42 -8.36
N TRP A 104 9.53 9.51 -7.64
CA TRP A 104 10.89 10.01 -7.39
C TRP A 104 11.69 9.13 -6.42
N LEU A 105 11.02 8.31 -5.60
CA LEU A 105 11.64 7.48 -4.57
C LEU A 105 11.99 6.09 -5.12
N PHE A 106 11.04 5.44 -5.81
CA PHE A 106 11.17 4.07 -6.29
C PHE A 106 11.48 3.96 -7.78
N GLY A 107 11.39 5.05 -8.55
CA GLY A 107 11.60 5.05 -9.99
C GLY A 107 10.41 4.44 -10.73
N ASN A 108 10.68 3.75 -11.83
CA ASN A 108 9.67 3.05 -12.61
C ASN A 108 9.33 1.70 -11.98
N VAL A 109 8.05 1.53 -11.65
CA VAL A 109 7.52 0.31 -11.07
C VAL A 109 6.26 -0.14 -11.81
N LYS A 110 6.03 -1.45 -11.77
CA LYS A 110 4.79 -2.06 -12.26
C LYS A 110 4.04 -2.65 -11.09
N GLU A 111 2.85 -2.11 -10.82
CA GLU A 111 1.99 -2.54 -9.72
C GLU A 111 0.76 -3.28 -10.24
N GLN A 112 0.31 -4.29 -9.50
CA GLN A 112 -0.96 -4.94 -9.68
C GLN A 112 -1.65 -5.13 -8.32
N THR A 113 -2.90 -4.68 -8.19
CA THR A 113 -3.67 -4.81 -6.95
C THR A 113 -4.91 -5.67 -7.17
N CYS A 114 -5.19 -6.57 -6.23
CA CYS A 114 -6.35 -7.44 -6.28
C CYS A 114 -6.93 -7.72 -4.90
N ARG A 115 -8.16 -8.22 -4.86
CA ARG A 115 -8.72 -8.83 -3.65
C ARG A 115 -8.39 -10.31 -3.61
N ILE A 116 -8.00 -10.79 -2.44
CA ILE A 116 -7.73 -12.21 -2.19
C ILE A 116 -8.54 -12.69 -0.99
N SER A 117 -8.90 -13.97 -0.98
CA SER A 117 -9.42 -14.62 0.21
C SER A 117 -8.30 -15.10 1.12
N PHE A 118 -8.65 -15.53 2.33
CA PHE A 118 -7.68 -16.00 3.30
C PHE A 118 -7.01 -17.31 2.86
N GLU A 119 -7.71 -18.16 2.10
CA GLU A 119 -7.15 -19.41 1.58
C GLU A 119 -6.06 -19.18 0.52
N GLU A 120 -6.05 -18.00 -0.13
CA GLU A 120 -5.04 -17.62 -1.13
C GLU A 120 -3.72 -17.15 -0.49
N ILE A 121 -3.64 -17.00 0.83
CA ILE A 121 -2.40 -16.67 1.55
C ILE A 121 -1.57 -17.94 1.72
N ASN A 122 -0.30 -17.91 1.32
CA ASN A 122 0.63 -19.04 1.51
C ASN A 122 1.54 -18.87 2.73
N ASP A 123 1.72 -17.63 3.22
CA ASP A 123 2.61 -17.30 4.31
C ASP A 123 1.95 -17.61 5.67
N GLU A 124 2.62 -18.41 6.51
CA GLU A 124 2.10 -18.83 7.82
C GLU A 124 1.95 -17.67 8.80
N PHE A 125 2.86 -16.69 8.76
CA PHE A 125 2.77 -15.50 9.60
C PHE A 125 1.54 -14.68 9.24
N LEU A 126 1.30 -14.48 7.94
CA LEU A 126 0.11 -13.81 7.43
C LEU A 126 -1.18 -14.64 7.56
N LYS A 127 -1.14 -15.90 8.00
CA LYS A 127 -2.34 -16.65 8.39
C LYS A 127 -2.70 -16.49 9.86
N SER A 128 -1.88 -15.80 10.64
CA SER A 128 -2.20 -15.52 12.03
C SER A 128 -2.70 -14.08 12.13
N SER A 129 -3.69 -13.85 12.99
CA SER A 129 -4.06 -12.51 13.50
C SER A 129 -4.90 -11.57 12.62
N TRP A 130 -5.46 -12.02 11.49
CA TRP A 130 -6.45 -11.20 10.75
C TRP A 130 -7.88 -11.46 11.21
N LEU A 131 -8.67 -10.41 11.35
CA LEU A 131 -10.12 -10.49 11.49
C LEU A 131 -10.73 -10.90 10.14
N VAL A 132 -11.42 -12.03 10.11
CA VAL A 132 -12.16 -12.46 8.93
C VAL A 132 -13.46 -11.67 8.87
N GLU A 133 -13.48 -10.56 8.13
CA GLU A 133 -14.73 -9.91 7.74
C GLU A 133 -15.58 -10.89 6.93
N GLU A 134 -16.89 -10.97 7.20
CA GLU A 134 -17.83 -11.96 6.67
C GLU A 134 -17.53 -12.39 5.21
N TYR A 135 -17.44 -13.72 5.02
CA TYR A 135 -17.33 -14.50 3.78
C TYR A 135 -16.94 -13.73 2.51
N GLY A 136 -15.72 -13.95 2.01
CA GLY A 136 -15.28 -13.54 0.67
C GLY A 136 -13.82 -13.09 0.60
N LYS A 137 -13.49 -12.36 -0.47
CA LYS A 137 -12.16 -11.76 -0.67
C LYS A 137 -12.03 -10.46 0.15
N SER A 138 -11.79 -10.60 1.45
CA SER A 138 -11.72 -9.49 2.40
C SER A 138 -10.35 -8.78 2.43
N LEU A 139 -9.31 -9.39 1.89
CA LEU A 139 -7.96 -8.85 1.91
C LEU A 139 -7.61 -8.16 0.61
N ILE A 140 -6.73 -7.17 0.69
CA ILE A 140 -6.16 -6.48 -0.47
C ILE A 140 -4.71 -6.89 -0.59
N ARG A 141 -4.31 -7.35 -1.79
CA ARG A 141 -2.92 -7.66 -2.12
C ARG A 141 -2.44 -6.77 -3.24
N SER A 142 -1.35 -6.05 -3.01
CA SER A 142 -0.56 -5.39 -4.05
C SER A 142 0.70 -6.22 -4.34
N TYR A 143 1.03 -6.31 -5.61
CA TYR A 143 2.30 -6.84 -6.09
C TYR A 143 2.99 -5.76 -6.92
N THR A 144 4.22 -5.43 -6.54
CA THR A 144 4.99 -4.38 -7.20
C THR A 144 6.36 -4.90 -7.59
N ILE A 145 6.76 -4.61 -8.82
CA ILE A 145 8.09 -4.92 -9.38
C ILE A 145 8.76 -3.60 -9.77
N SER A 146 10.02 -3.40 -9.40
CA SER A 146 10.82 -2.31 -9.95
C SER A 146 11.40 -2.68 -11.30
N GLU A 147 11.13 -1.86 -12.32
CA GLU A 147 11.70 -2.02 -13.66
C GLU A 147 13.16 -1.56 -13.70
N ASP A 148 13.53 -0.60 -12.84
CA ASP A 148 14.89 -0.04 -12.80
C ASP A 148 15.84 -0.85 -11.91
N LYS A 149 15.34 -1.39 -10.79
CA LYS A 149 16.18 -2.01 -9.73
C LYS A 149 15.91 -3.50 -9.50
N GLY A 150 14.87 -4.06 -10.13
CA GLY A 150 14.60 -5.51 -10.15
C GLY A 150 14.07 -6.12 -8.85
N TRP A 151 13.85 -5.34 -7.79
CA TRP A 151 13.21 -5.85 -6.57
C TRP A 151 11.72 -6.12 -6.78
N GLN A 152 11.16 -7.02 -5.96
CA GLN A 152 9.76 -7.40 -5.98
C GLN A 152 9.19 -7.41 -4.57
N VAL A 153 7.97 -6.91 -4.39
CA VAL A 153 7.30 -6.83 -3.09
C VAL A 153 5.85 -7.30 -3.21
N TYR A 154 5.43 -8.10 -2.23
CA TYR A 154 4.03 -8.38 -1.97
C TYR A 154 3.60 -7.64 -0.71
N LEU A 155 2.54 -6.85 -0.82
CA LEU A 155 1.93 -6.15 0.31
C LEU A 155 0.51 -6.70 0.48
N THR A 156 0.22 -7.22 1.67
CA THR A 156 -1.13 -7.69 2.03
C THR A 156 -1.68 -6.79 3.12
N ALA A 157 -2.87 -6.25 2.90
CA ALA A 157 -3.61 -5.42 3.84
C ALA A 157 -4.92 -6.11 4.24
N GLY A 158 -5.16 -6.17 5.54
CA GLY A 158 -6.35 -6.72 6.17
C GLY A 158 -6.70 -5.97 7.44
N THR A 159 -7.80 -6.35 8.08
CA THR A 159 -8.17 -5.90 9.43
C THR A 159 -7.62 -6.87 10.47
N TRP A 160 -7.12 -6.37 11.60
CA TRP A 160 -6.51 -7.13 12.69
C TRP A 160 -6.97 -6.61 14.05
#